data_AF-A0A8C6FTX9-F1
#
_entry.id   AF-A0A8C6FTX9-F1
#
_cell.length_a   1.000
_cell.length_b   1.000
_cell.length_c   1.000
_cell.angle_alpha   90.00
_cell.angle_beta   90.00
_cell.angle_gamma   90.00
#
_symmetry.space_group_name_H-M   'P 1'
#
loop_
_entity.id
_entity.type
_entity.pdbx_description
1 polymer ?
#
loop_
_entity_poly.entity_id
_entity_poly.type
_entity_poly.pdbx_seq_one_letter_code
_entity_poly.pdbx_strand_id
1 'polypeptide(L)' 'MTTHLKKLKGSFCQRLDIPINSLRLLFEGQRIADNHSPKGLGIEEGVIEIYQEHTRGHSTI' A
#
# COMPACT_ATOMS: atom_id res chain seq x y z
N MET A 1 -18.73 5.30 6.73
CA MET A 1 -17.57 6.12 6.32
C MET A 1 -16.55 5.15 5.73
N THR A 2 -16.34 5.10 4.42
CA THR A 2 -15.44 4.11 3.79
C THR A 2 -14.09 4.77 3.46
N THR A 3 -13.08 4.47 4.26
CA THR A 3 -11.72 4.98 4.05
C THR A 3 -11.12 4.24 2.86
N HIS A 4 -10.93 4.92 1.73
CA HIS A 4 -10.34 4.30 0.54
C HIS A 4 -8.87 3.98 0.80
N LEU A 5 -8.46 2.72 0.63
CA LEU A 5 -7.08 2.23 0.83
C LEU A 5 -6.05 3.01 0.00
N LYS A 6 -6.47 3.52 -1.17
CA LYS A 6 -5.67 4.41 -2.01
C LYS A 6 -5.21 5.68 -1.29
N LYS A 7 -6.07 6.28 -0.45
CA LYS A 7 -5.72 7.47 0.35
C LYS A 7 -4.74 7.13 1.46
N LEU A 8 -4.89 5.95 2.09
CA LEU A 8 -3.95 5.46 3.09
C LEU A 8 -2.55 5.30 2.47
N LYS A 9 -2.47 4.56 1.36
CA LYS A 9 -1.21 4.36 0.61
C LYS A 9 -0.59 5.70 0.20
N GLY A 10 -1.40 6.63 -0.32
CA GLY A 10 -0.97 7.98 -0.69
C GLY A 10 -0.41 8.78 0.48
N SER A 11 -1.11 8.82 1.61
CA SER A 11 -0.65 9.55 2.80
C SER A 11 0.60 8.92 3.41
N PHE A 12 0.71 7.59 3.39
CA PHE A 12 1.89 6.89 3.90
C PHE A 12 3.13 7.16 3.04
N CYS A 13 2.98 7.09 1.71
CA CYS A 13 4.04 7.45 0.77
C CYS A 13 4.49 8.90 0.94
N GLN A 14 3.55 9.82 1.13
CA GLN A 14 3.83 11.23 1.36
C GLN A 14 4.58 11.47 2.67
N ARG A 15 4.28 10.71 3.72
CA ARG A 15 4.98 10.82 5.02
C ARG A 15 6.38 10.22 5.00
N LEU A 16 6.56 9.15 4.23
CA LEU A 16 7.84 8.45 4.10
C LEU A 16 8.73 9.02 2.99
N ASP A 17 8.23 9.96 2.19
CA ASP A 17 8.89 10.54 1.02
C ASP A 17 9.37 9.47 0.01
N ILE A 18 8.55 8.43 -0.17
CA ILE A 18 8.83 7.32 -1.10
C ILE A 18 7.76 7.26 -2.19
N PRO A 19 8.12 6.84 -3.41
CA PRO A 19 7.16 6.72 -4.49
C PRO A 19 6.14 5.62 -4.18
N ILE A 20 4.89 5.86 -4.59
CA ILE A 20 3.78 4.93 -4.33
C ILE A 20 3.93 3.54 -4.95
N ASN A 21 4.80 3.44 -5.96
CA ASN A 21 5.17 2.17 -6.58
C ASN A 21 6.23 1.39 -5.78
N SER A 22 6.98 2.04 -4.88
CA SER A 22 7.92 1.36 -3.98
C SER A 22 7.25 0.85 -2.71
N LEU A 23 5.91 0.96 -2.58
CA LEU A 23 5.17 0.34 -1.49
C LEU A 23 4.25 -0.77 -2.00
N ARG A 24 4.36 -1.93 -1.35
CA ARG A 24 3.46 -3.06 -1.49
C ARG A 24 2.62 -3.19 -0.23
N LEU A 25 1.29 -3.17 -0.40
CA LEU A 25 0.34 -3.37 0.69
C LEU A 25 -0.15 -4.82 0.64
N LEU A 26 -0.12 -5.49 1.78
CA LEU A 26 -0.72 -6.79 1.99
C LEU A 26 -1.82 -6.68 3.04
N PHE A 27 -2.89 -7.43 2.84
CA PHE A 27 -3.97 -7.59 3.80
C PHE A 27 -4.21 -9.08 3.96
N GLU A 28 -4.08 -9.59 5.18
CA GLU A 28 -4.15 -11.04 5.46
C GLU A 28 -3.20 -11.86 4.56
N GLY A 29 -2.00 -11.34 4.28
CA GLY A 29 -1.04 -11.97 3.36
C GLY A 29 -1.41 -11.92 1.87
N GLN A 30 -2.55 -11.32 1.50
CA GLN A 30 -2.96 -11.10 0.11
C GLN A 30 -2.52 -9.71 -0.36
N ARG A 31 -1.96 -9.63 -1.58
CA ARG A 31 -1.58 -8.34 -2.18
C ARG A 31 -2.83 -7.52 -2.48
N ILE A 32 -2.92 -6.31 -1.92
CA ILE A 32 -3.96 -5.36 -2.29
C ILE A 32 -3.51 -4.60 -3.54
N ALA A 33 -4.26 -4.71 -4.63
CA ALA A 33 -4.14 -3.82 -5.78
C ALA A 33 -5.01 -2.58 -5.61
N ASP A 34 -4.63 -1.47 -6.23
CA ASP A 34 -5.34 -0.18 -6.18
C ASP A 34 -6.79 -0.21 -6.67
N ASN A 35 -7.17 -1.22 -7.47
CA ASN A 35 -8.55 -1.44 -7.91
C ASN A 35 -9.42 -2.16 -6.88
N HIS A 36 -8.83 -2.68 -5.80
CA HIS A 36 -9.59 -3.39 -4.78
C HIS A 36 -10.31 -2.42 -3.84
N SER A 37 -11.62 -2.63 -3.70
CA SER A 37 -12.46 -1.89 -2.77
C SER A 37 -12.48 -2.61 -1.41
N PRO A 38 -12.32 -1.91 -0.28
CA PRO A 38 -12.38 -2.53 1.05
C PRO A 38 -13.69 -3.29 1.28
N LYS A 39 -14.81 -2.77 0.76
CA LYS A 39 -16.12 -3.44 0.81
C LYS A 39 -16.18 -4.75 -0.01
N GLY A 40 -15.39 -4.86 -1.08
CA GLY A 40 -15.30 -6.08 -1.91
C GLY A 40 -14.35 -7.14 -1.34
N LEU A 41 -13.46 -6.76 -0.42
CA LEU A 41 -12.58 -7.66 0.31
C LEU A 41 -13.09 -8.00 1.73
N GLY A 42 -14.19 -7.40 2.18
CA GLY A 42 -14.65 -7.56 3.57
C GLY A 42 -13.72 -6.88 4.60
N ILE A 43 -12.97 -5.85 4.19
CA ILE A 43 -12.09 -5.09 5.09
C ILE A 43 -12.96 -4.12 5.89
N GLU A 44 -13.42 -4.57 7.05
CA GLU A 44 -14.13 -3.73 8.02
C GLU A 44 -13.14 -3.11 9.02
N GLU A 45 -12.32 -3.96 9.63
CA GLU A 45 -11.13 -3.60 10.40
C GLU A 45 -10.07 -4.68 10.18
N GLY A 46 -8.84 -4.28 9.88
CA GLY A 46 -7.77 -5.26 9.74
C GLY A 46 -6.41 -4.62 9.56
N VAL A 47 -5.39 -5.45 9.76
CA VAL A 47 -3.98 -5.03 9.71
C VAL A 47 -3.54 -5.02 8.26
N ILE A 48 -3.07 -3.85 7.82
CA ILE A 48 -2.42 -3.71 6.51
C ILE A 48 -0.93 -3.77 6.75
N GLU A 49 -0.30 -4.79 6.22
CA GLU A 49 1.15 -4.89 6.21
C GLU A 49 1.70 -4.09 5.04
N ILE A 50 2.70 -3.26 5.33
CA ILE A 50 3.32 -2.38 4.34
C ILE A 50 4.76 -2.85 4.18
N TYR A 51 5.09 -3.31 2.98
CA TYR A 51 6.45 -3.69 2.60
C TYR A 51 6.97 -2.67 1.61
N GLN A 52 8.20 -2.22 1.82
CA GLN A 52 8.90 -1.45 0.80
C GLN A 52 9.34 -2.43 -0.29
N GLU A 53 8.75 -2.30 -1.48
CA GLU A 53 9.26 -2.98 -2.65
C GLU A 53 10.61 -2.33 -2.96
N HIS A 54 11.69 -3.06 -2.70
CA HIS A 54 13.03 -2.67 -3.14
C HIS A 54 13.03 -2.68 -4.67
N THR A 55 12.57 -1.59 -5.27
CA THR A 55 13.00 -1.21 -6.61
C THR A 55 14.50 -1.01 -6.47
N ARG A 56 15.27 -2.01 -6.91
CA ARG A 56 16.73 -2.03 -6.99
C ARG A 56 17.19 -0.66 -7.48
N GLY A 57 17.51 0.20 -6.53
CA GLY A 57 17.93 1.56 -6.78
C GLY A 57 19.25 1.48 -7.50
N HIS A 58 19.25 2.03 -8.71
CA HIS A 58 20.38 2.48 -9.47
C HIS A 58 21.61 2.76 -8.57
N SER A 59 22.46 1.74 -8.40
CA SER A 59 23.83 1.94 -7.97
C SER A 59 24.56 2.40 -9.23
N THR A 60 24.33 3.66 -9.60
CA THR A 60 25.28 4.33 -10.49
C THR A 60 26.31 4.94 -9.54
N ILE A 61 27.52 4.45 -9.73
CA ILE A 61 28.76 4.82 -9.06
C ILE A 61 29.18 6.19 -9.59
#